data_AF-A0A3D1L176-F1
#
_entry.id   AF-A0A3D1L176-F1
#
_cell.length_a   1.000
_cell.length_b   1.000
_cell.length_c   1.000
_cell.angle_alpha   90.00
_cell.angle_beta   90.00
_cell.angle_gamma   90.00
#
_symmetry.space_group_name_H-M   'P 1'
#
loop_
_entity.id
_entity.type
_entity.pdbx_description
1 polymer ?
#
loop_
_entity_poly.entity_id
_entity_poly.type
_entity_poly.pdbx_seq_one_letter_code
_entity_poly.pdbx_strand_id
1 'polypeptide(L)' 'AKISVDKNVVKANGTAKIDRTKWDIRYGSGKFFDSLGDNMIYDDFEITFELVAKSGNALTSK' A
#
# COMPACT_ATOMS: atom_id res chain seq x y z
N ALA A 1 -9.08 5.07 8.65
CA ALA A 1 -8.17 4.06 9.24
C ALA A 1 -8.68 3.68 10.63
N LYS A 2 -8.46 2.44 11.07
CA LYS A 2 -8.87 1.92 12.38
C LYS A 2 -7.70 1.24 13.07
N ILE A 3 -7.43 1.60 14.33
CA ILE A 3 -6.39 0.98 15.16
C ILE A 3 -7.06 0.29 16.34
N SER A 4 -6.64 -0.94 16.66
CA SER A 4 -7.07 -1.67 17.85
C SER A 4 -5.85 -2.21 18.59
N VAL A 5 -5.84 -2.07 19.91
CA VAL A 5 -4.78 -2.57 20.78
C VAL A 5 -5.38 -3.61 21.71
N ASP A 6 -4.82 -4.81 21.73
CA ASP A 6 -5.16 -5.89 22.66
C ASP A 6 -3.88 -6.43 23.29
N LYS A 7 -3.68 -6.13 24.58
CA LYS A 7 -2.51 -6.50 25.38
C LYS A 7 -1.20 -6.16 24.67
N ASN A 8 -0.60 -7.16 24.02
CA ASN A 8 0.69 -7.10 23.33
C ASN A 8 0.55 -7.08 21.80
N VAL A 9 -0.67 -6.99 21.27
CA VAL A 9 -0.97 -7.02 19.84
C VAL A 9 -1.60 -5.69 19.44
N VAL A 10 -1.01 -5.04 18.45
CA VAL A 10 -1.57 -3.85 17.80
C VAL A 10 -2.02 -4.26 16.41
N LYS A 11 -3.27 -3.97 16.06
CA LYS A 11 -3.78 -4.10 14.70
C LYS A 11 -4.11 -2.73 14.13
N ALA A 12 -3.73 -2.47 12.90
CA ALA A 12 -4.05 -1.24 12.18
C ALA A 12 -4.61 -1.59 10.80
N ASN A 13 -5.75 -1.02 10.46
CA ASN A 13 -6.41 -1.17 9.16
C ASN A 13 -6.45 0.18 8.47
N GLY A 14 -6.05 0.22 7.20
CA GLY A 14 -6.03 1.45 6.43
C GLY A 14 -6.24 1.18 4.95
N THR A 15 -6.74 2.20 4.28
CA THR A 15 -6.72 2.28 2.82
C THR A 15 -5.88 3.49 2.46
N ALA A 16 -4.93 3.31 1.56
CA ALA A 16 -4.05 4.36 1.06
C ALA A 16 -4.24 4.50 -0.45
N LYS A 17 -4.47 5.73 -0.91
CA LYS A 17 -4.44 6.07 -2.33
C LYS A 17 -3.00 6.39 -2.74
N ILE A 18 -2.53 5.75 -3.79
CA ILE A 18 -1.14 5.77 -4.25
C ILE A 18 -1.11 6.17 -5.72
N ASP A 19 -0.27 7.15 -6.05
CA ASP A 19 0.03 7.56 -7.44
C ASP A 19 1.33 6.90 -7.90
N ARG A 20 1.23 5.83 -8.70
CA ARG A 20 2.39 5.02 -9.12
C ARG A 20 3.49 5.80 -9.85
N THR A 21 3.15 6.95 -10.42
CA THR A 21 4.10 7.79 -11.18
C THR A 21 5.15 8.44 -10.29
N LYS A 22 4.88 8.59 -8.98
CA LYS A 22 5.84 9.09 -7.99
C LYS A 22 7.02 8.16 -7.74
N TRP A 23 6.91 6.90 -8.16
CA TRP A 23 7.96 5.87 -8.06
C TRP A 23 8.48 5.45 -9.44
N ASP A 24 8.35 6.34 -10.43
CA ASP A 24 8.85 6.15 -11.80
C ASP A 24 8.21 4.97 -12.56
N ILE A 25 7.03 4.50 -12.12
CA ILE A 25 6.28 3.45 -12.82
C ILE A 25 5.45 4.08 -13.95
N ARG A 26 6.00 4.09 -15.16
CA ARG A 26 5.42 4.78 -16.34
C ARG A 26 4.53 3.90 -17.23
N TYR A 27 4.62 2.58 -17.12
CA TYR A 27 3.95 1.64 -18.03
C TYR A 27 2.45 1.92 -18.17
N GLY A 28 1.95 2.06 -19.40
CA GLY A 28 0.53 2.31 -19.69
C GLY A 28 -0.03 3.60 -19.07
N SER A 29 0.80 4.54 -18.62
CA SER A 29 0.34 5.80 -18.03
C SER A 29 0.10 6.85 -19.10
N GLY A 30 -1.11 7.43 -19.10
CA GLY A 30 -1.47 8.54 -19.98
C GLY A 30 -0.71 9.84 -19.69
N LYS A 31 -0.02 9.97 -18.55
CA LYS A 31 0.84 11.13 -18.26
C LYS A 31 2.17 11.10 -19.04
N PHE A 32 2.62 9.92 -19.46
CA PHE A 32 3.94 9.73 -20.08
C PHE A 32 3.88 9.34 -21.56
N PHE A 33 2.76 8.76 -22.01
CA PHE A 33 2.61 8.27 -23.37
C PHE A 33 1.25 8.69 -23.94
N ASP A 34 1.28 9.30 -25.11
CA ASP A 34 0.08 9.59 -25.89
C ASP A 34 -0.38 8.35 -26.67
N SER A 35 -1.67 8.31 -27.05
CA SER A 35 -2.26 7.28 -27.93
C SER A 35 -2.31 5.85 -27.37
N LEU A 36 -2.47 5.68 -26.05
CA LEU A 36 -2.63 4.36 -25.43
C LEU A 36 -3.97 3.68 -25.74
N GLY A 37 -5.02 4.45 -26.06
CA GLY A 37 -6.36 3.93 -26.29
C GLY A 37 -6.83 3.09 -25.10
N ASP A 38 -7.34 1.89 -25.40
CA ASP A 38 -7.84 0.94 -24.40
C ASP A 38 -6.75 0.36 -23.49
N ASN A 39 -5.46 0.52 -23.83
CA ASN A 39 -4.35 0.04 -23.01
C ASN A 39 -3.94 1.03 -21.89
N MET A 40 -4.67 2.14 -21.73
CA MET A 40 -4.37 3.12 -20.68
C MET A 40 -4.70 2.56 -19.29
N ILE A 41 -3.76 2.73 -18.37
CA ILE A 41 -3.85 2.31 -16.98
C ILE A 41 -3.78 3.55 -16.09
N TYR A 42 -4.79 3.72 -15.23
CA TYR A 42 -4.83 4.82 -14.27
C TYR A 42 -3.59 4.83 -13.37
N ASP A 43 -3.12 6.03 -13.06
CA ASP A 43 -1.94 6.23 -12.21
C ASP A 43 -2.23 6.03 -10.73
N ASP A 44 -3.46 6.33 -10.34
CA ASP A 44 -3.95 6.24 -8.98
C ASP A 44 -4.60 4.89 -8.73
N PHE A 45 -4.21 4.24 -7.63
CA PHE A 45 -4.87 3.04 -7.14
C PHE A 45 -4.95 3.03 -5.62
N GLU A 46 -5.86 2.23 -5.08
CA GLU A 46 -6.05 2.10 -3.64
C GLU A 46 -5.48 0.78 -3.15
N ILE A 47 -4.69 0.84 -2.08
CA ILE A 47 -4.24 -0.33 -1.33
C ILE A 47 -4.97 -0.36 0.00
N THR A 48 -5.68 -1.44 0.27
CA THR A 48 -6.19 -1.74 1.61
C THR A 48 -5.24 -2.70 2.31
N PHE A 49 -4.87 -2.38 3.55
CA PHE A 49 -3.93 -3.18 4.33
C PHE A 49 -4.42 -3.38 5.77
N GLU A 50 -4.10 -4.57 6.30
CA GLU A 50 -4.19 -4.91 7.72
C GLU A 50 -2.77 -5.19 8.23
N LEU A 51 -2.32 -4.38 9.17
CA LEU A 51 -1.03 -4.53 9.84
C LEU A 51 -1.26 -5.10 11.24
N VAL A 52 -0.54 -6.16 11.60
CA VAL A 52 -0.55 -6.73 12.95
C VAL A 52 0.87 -6.72 13.50
N ALA A 53 1.09 -5.94 14.56
CA ALA A 53 2.33 -5.92 15.31
C ALA A 53 2.15 -6.64 16.65
N LYS A 54 3.13 -7.45 17.05
CA LYS A 54 3.18 -8.08 18.37
C LYS A 54 4.44 -7.62 19.09
N SER A 55 4.32 -7.16 20.33
CA SER A 55 5.48 -6.85 21.16
C SER A 55 6.29 -8.13 21.41
N GLY A 56 7.46 -8.19 20.80
CA GLY A 56 8.33 -9.36 20.84
C GLY A 56 9.55 -9.11 21.71
N ASN A 57 9.55 -9.70 22.90
CA ASN A 57 10.76 -10.28 23.49
C ASN A 57 10.93 -11.75 23.02
N ALA A 58 10.50 -12.04 21.78
CA ALA A 58 10.37 -13.39 21.22
C ALA A 58 11.21 -13.61 19.95
N LEU A 59 12.15 -12.70 19.64
CA LEU A 59 13.06 -12.79 18.49
C LEU A 59 14.55 -12.89 18.88
N THR A 60 14.88 -13.05 20.17
CA THR A 60 16.25 -13.23 20.67
C THR A 60 16.52 -14.61 21.29
N SER A 61 15.65 -15.60 21.10
CA SER A 61 15.87 -16.98 21.57
C SER A 61 16.06 -17.97 20.42
N LYS A 62 16.92 -17.64 19.47
CA LYS A 62 17.54 -18.63 18.58
C LYS A 62 19.03 -18.38 18.51
#